data_AF-A0AAU3I8P1-F1
#
_entry.id   AF-A0AAU3I8P1-F1
#
_cell.length_a   1.000
_cell.length_b   1.000
_cell.length_c   1.000
_cell.angle_alpha   90.00
_cell.angle_beta   90.00
_cell.angle_gamma   90.00
#
_symmetry.space_group_name_H-M   'P 1'
#
loop_
_entity.id
_entity.type
_entity.pdbx_description
1 polymer ?
#
loop_
_entity_poly.entity_id
_entity_poly.type
_entity_poly.pdbx_seq_one_letter_code
_entity_poly.pdbx_strand_id
1 'polypeptide(L)' 'MHFGQELPPRARGRRMVEEDDVVMAELGGTVKRETGEVMRMSMAEVFRMRDGKICERRAWVIELKENDFR' A
#
# COMPACT_ATOMS: atom_id res chain seq x y z
N MET A 1 -19.86 17.67 12.82
CA MET A 1 -18.64 17.37 12.04
C MET A 1 -18.65 15.87 11.79
N HIS A 2 -19.06 15.44 10.60
CA HIS A 2 -18.95 14.03 10.21
C HIS A 2 -17.55 13.84 9.62
N PHE A 3 -16.72 13.02 10.26
CA PHE A 3 -15.51 12.52 9.62
C PHE A 3 -15.97 11.73 8.39
N GLY A 4 -15.58 12.17 7.20
CA GLY A 4 -15.86 11.46 5.96
C GLY A 4 -15.38 10.04 6.13
N GLN A 5 -16.25 9.06 5.87
CA GLN A 5 -15.88 7.66 5.94
C GLN A 5 -14.88 7.40 4.79
N GLU A 6 -13.58 7.56 5.07
CA GLU A 6 -12.50 7.19 4.17
C GLU A 6 -12.67 5.69 3.89
N LEU A 7 -13.09 5.37 2.66
CA LEU A 7 -13.12 3.98 2.24
C LEU A 7 -11.68 3.46 2.33
N PRO A 8 -11.44 2.31 2.98
CA PRO A 8 -10.10 1.81 3.18
C PRO A 8 -9.40 1.68 1.82
N PRO A 9 -8.11 2.03 1.74
CA PRO A 9 -7.36 1.92 0.50
C PRO A 9 -7.43 0.48 0.00
N ARG A 10 -7.74 0.31 -1.28
CA ARG A 10 -7.69 -1.00 -1.92
C ARG A 10 -6.25 -1.24 -2.37
N ALA A 11 -5.58 -2.19 -1.74
CA ALA A 11 -4.24 -2.63 -2.13
C ALA A 11 -4.30 -3.97 -2.87
N ARG A 12 -3.45 -4.14 -3.87
CA ARG A 12 -3.27 -5.38 -4.64
C ARG A 12 -1.78 -5.70 -4.72
N GLY A 13 -1.37 -6.82 -4.16
CA GLY A 13 -0.02 -7.35 -4.32
C GLY A 13 0.27 -7.69 -5.79
N ARG A 14 1.45 -7.30 -6.26
CA ARG A 14 1.96 -7.62 -7.60
C ARG A 14 3.06 -8.66 -7.55
N ARG A 15 4.00 -8.48 -6.64
CA ARG A 15 5.14 -9.38 -6.42
C ARG A 15 5.45 -9.42 -4.93
N MET A 16 5.98 -10.55 -4.48
CA MET A 16 6.37 -10.76 -3.09
C MET A 16 7.66 -11.57 -3.04
N VAL A 17 8.52 -11.23 -2.10
CA VAL A 17 9.73 -11.98 -1.75
C VAL A 17 9.73 -12.18 -0.25
N GLU A 18 10.06 -13.39 0.19
CA GLU A 18 10.16 -13.75 1.60
C GLU A 18 11.57 -14.28 1.86
N GLU A 19 12.22 -13.78 2.91
CA GLU A 19 13.53 -14.22 3.39
C GLU A 19 13.55 -14.16 4.91
N ASP A 20 13.82 -15.29 5.56
CA ASP A 20 13.79 -15.45 7.02
C ASP A 20 12.51 -14.89 7.67
N ASP A 21 12.66 -13.86 8.50
CA ASP A 21 11.58 -13.18 9.21
C ASP A 21 11.10 -11.92 8.48
N VAL A 22 11.44 -11.75 7.20
CA VAL A 22 11.13 -10.56 6.41
C VAL A 22 10.30 -10.91 5.18
N VAL A 23 9.18 -10.21 5.01
CA VAL A 23 8.34 -10.25 3.80
C VAL A 23 8.42 -8.89 3.12
N MET A 24 8.75 -8.85 1.84
CA MET A 24 8.68 -7.65 1.00
C MET A 24 7.62 -7.83 -0.07
N ALA A 25 6.77 -6.81 -0.28
CA ALA A 25 5.72 -6.84 -1.28
C ALA A 25 5.73 -5.55 -2.12
N GLU A 26 5.70 -5.72 -3.45
CA GLU A 26 5.31 -4.66 -4.38
C GLU A 26 3.78 -4.66 -4.47
N LEU A 27 3.14 -3.52 -4.25
CA LEU A 27 1.69 -3.37 -4.35
C LEU A 27 1.29 -2.19 -5.23
N GLY A 28 0.15 -2.34 -5.90
CA GLY A 28 -0.60 -1.22 -6.45
C GLY A 28 -1.77 -0.89 -5.52
N GLY A 29 -2.09 0.40 -5.37
CA GLY A 29 -3.16 0.85 -4.50
C GLY A 29 -4.11 1.85 -5.15
N THR A 30 -5.34 1.94 -4.65
CA THR A 30 -6.25 3.06 -4.91
C THR A 30 -6.89 3.53 -3.61
N VAL A 31 -7.09 4.84 -3.49
CA VAL A 31 -7.84 5.45 -2.38
C VAL A 31 -8.78 6.51 -2.93
N LYS A 32 -10.00 6.57 -2.40
CA LYS A 32 -10.96 7.62 -2.73
C LYS A 32 -10.71 8.80 -1.79
N ARG A 33 -10.35 9.96 -2.34
CA ARG A 33 -10.19 11.21 -1.58
C ARG A 33 -11.56 11.74 -1.14
N GLU A 34 -11.57 12.63 -0.15
CA GLU A 34 -12.80 13.32 0.29
C GLU A 34 -13.48 14.11 -0.85
N THR A 35 -12.70 14.60 -1.81
CA THR A 35 -13.17 15.28 -3.03
C THR A 35 -13.95 14.35 -3.98
N GLY A 36 -13.92 13.04 -3.74
CA GLY A 36 -14.49 12.02 -4.62
C GLY A 36 -13.52 11.50 -5.68
N GLU A 37 -12.38 12.15 -5.87
CA GLU A 37 -11.32 11.73 -6.79
C GLU A 37 -10.67 10.40 -6.34
N VAL A 38 -10.28 9.55 -7.31
CA VAL A 38 -9.53 8.32 -7.04
C VAL A 38 -8.04 8.57 -7.26
N MET A 39 -7.27 8.51 -6.19
CA MET A 39 -5.80 8.50 -6.26
C MET A 39 -5.31 7.06 -6.50
N ARG A 40 -4.36 6.91 -7.42
CA ARG A 40 -3.61 5.66 -7.64
C ARG A 40 -2.25 5.73 -6.94
N MET A 41 -1.80 4.60 -6.41
CA MET A 41 -0.54 4.49 -5.67
C MET A 41 0.31 3.34 -6.21
N SER A 42 1.62 3.55 -6.27
CA SER A 42 2.62 2.48 -6.31
C SER A 42 3.24 2.36 -4.92
N MET A 43 3.38 1.13 -4.43
CA MET A 43 3.71 0.85 -3.05
C MET A 43 4.77 -0.24 -2.99
N ALA A 44 5.70 -0.09 -2.04
CA ALA A 44 6.54 -1.18 -1.57
C ALA A 44 6.40 -1.25 -0.05
N GLU A 45 6.15 -2.43 0.49
CA GLU A 45 6.09 -2.64 1.93
C GLU A 45 7.06 -3.73 2.35
N VAL A 46 7.67 -3.53 3.51
CA VAL A 46 8.54 -4.50 4.18
C VAL A 46 7.95 -4.79 5.56
N PHE A 47 7.68 -6.05 5.82
CA PHE A 47 7.16 -6.57 7.08
C PHE A 47 8.25 -7.39 7.76
N ARG A 48 8.56 -7.09 9.02
CA ARG A 48 9.27 -8.04 9.89
C ARG A 48 8.24 -8.87 10.64
N MET A 49 8.48 -10.16 10.71
CA MET A 49 7.65 -11.15 11.34
C MET A 49 8.31 -11.63 12.63
N ARG A 50 7.55 -11.84 13.69
CA ARG A 50 8.00 -12.52 14.91
C ARG A 50 6.84 -13.30 15.47
N ASP A 51 7.07 -14.58 15.76
CA ASP A 51 6.03 -15.49 16.27
C ASP A 51 4.77 -15.52 15.37
N GLY A 52 4.97 -15.49 14.05
CA GLY A 52 3.90 -15.48 13.05
C GLY A 52 3.10 -14.16 12.96
N LYS A 53 3.56 -13.08 13.62
CA LYS A 53 2.91 -11.76 13.62
C LYS A 53 3.81 -10.71 13.03
N ILE A 54 3.23 -9.70 12.38
CA ILE A 54 3.97 -8.51 11.95
C ILE A 54 4.43 -7.76 13.21
N CYS A 55 5.74 -7.66 13.43
CA CYS A 55 6.36 -6.91 14.52
C CYS A 55 6.89 -5.55 14.07
N GLU A 56 7.10 -5.36 12.77
CA GLU A 56 7.46 -4.08 12.16
C GLU A 56 6.86 -3.98 10.76
N ARG A 57 6.39 -2.78 10.37
CA ARG A 57 5.94 -2.48 9.01
C ARG A 57 6.56 -1.17 8.53
N ARG A 58 7.27 -1.22 7.40
CA ARG A 58 7.79 -0.05 6.70
C ARG A 58 7.12 0.03 5.33
N ALA A 59 6.58 1.20 5.00
CA ALA A 59 5.85 1.40 3.77
C ALA A 59 6.38 2.61 3.02
N TRP A 60 6.63 2.41 1.72
CA TRP A 60 6.95 3.45 0.77
C TRP A 60 5.80 3.54 -0.21
N VAL A 61 5.14 4.69 -0.24
CA VAL A 61 3.96 4.92 -1.06
C VAL A 61 4.20 6.16 -1.89
N ILE A 62 4.03 6.03 -3.20
CA ILE A 62 4.08 7.16 -4.13
C ILE A 62 2.75 7.29 -4.85
N GLU A 63 2.26 8.53 -4.97
CA GLU A 63 1.14 8.85 -5.83
C GLU A 63 1.56 8.75 -7.30
N LEU A 64 0.73 8.11 -8.12
CA LEU A 64 0.92 8.04 -9.57
C LEU A 64 0.20 9.23 -10.23
N LYS A 65 0.97 10.28 -10.59
CA LYS A 65 0.46 11.50 -11.25
C LYS A 65 0.64 11.39 -12.77
N GLU A 66 -0.34 10.80 -13.46
CA GLU A 66 -0.42 10.67 -14.93
C GLU A 66 0.78 9.96 -15.63
N ASN A 67 0.62 9.51 -16.88
CA ASN A 67 1.34 8.38 -17.48
C ASN A 67 2.85 8.58 -17.78
N ASP A 68 3.73 8.26 -16.83
CA ASP A 68 5.13 7.87 -17.13
C ASP A 68 5.29 6.38 -17.49
N PHE A 69 4.17 5.68 -17.74
CA PHE A 69 4.17 4.32 -18.25
C PHE A 69 3.13 4.17 -19.37
N ARG A 70 3.57 3.66 -20.52
CA ARG A 70 2.74 3.28 -21.67
C ARG A 70 2.54 1.78 -21.68
#